data_AF-A0A5P8KF74-F1
#
_entry.id   AF-A0A5P8KF74-F1
#
_cell.length_a   1.000
_cell.length_b   1.000
_cell.length_c   1.000
_cell.angle_alpha   90.00
_cell.angle_beta   90.00
_cell.angle_gamma   90.00
#
_symmetry.space_group_name_H-M   'P 1'
#
loop_
_entity.id
_entity.type
_entity.pdbx_description
1 polymer ?
#
loop_
_entity_poly.entity_id
_entity_poly.type
_entity_poly.pdbx_seq_one_letter_code
_entity_poly.pdbx_strand_id
1 'polypeptide(L)'
;MVGAPRPRSGSHRHPGVDDSALDRPRVQPPPLRRCPRRAPAPARRRRRRVHLGQGDAGRGAGEHTGCLPSVDRRRPRRRVHRRRHTLPRRRDHPAHHGSSFSKEITVKVVVIGAGSLGLGAASRLVEAPGADVVVLDKQHAAAGSSGRSAGVFSRLYNDAHDIALRIRTIELIEQLADTQGLTLRRIGLLRLARTPQDLDALAASLETQTRLGVRSSRLLTPGELPDVVPISTEGVLGAIHNAEDGYLDGAELCGAMAAKIREHGGQVRGQAEVTSVVRRPASGFRLELADGTVLDADVVVNAAGAWAGPVGDLLDAPVAMANERHEAFVLQLPKAYAGPVLPMTMDYVVGADDPGVYFRHEGKDQVIAGMHSNSVVGHTDGDPEVSTAPTDEGAEEVLERLARLLPDIEFGYRGGWTGIYPHSRTGTFVVGEHPATPGVFVVAGGGGIGVNMGPVLGEIVADQILYGASRRFQIPDSWAPGR
;
A
#
# COMPACT_ATOMS: atom_id res chain seq x y z
N MET A 1 -55.95 42.18 -17.35
CA MET A 1 -54.95 42.79 -16.46
C MET A 1 -53.61 42.13 -16.75
N VAL A 2 -52.61 42.93 -17.16
CA VAL A 2 -51.15 42.71 -17.04
C VAL A 2 -50.61 41.40 -17.66
N GLY A 3 -49.84 41.35 -18.76
CA GLY A 3 -48.96 42.33 -19.39
C GLY A 3 -47.52 42.17 -18.90
N ALA A 4 -46.65 41.46 -19.64
CA ALA A 4 -45.33 41.96 -20.05
C ALA A 4 -44.53 40.93 -20.88
N PRO A 5 -43.66 41.40 -21.81
CA PRO A 5 -43.03 40.61 -22.88
C PRO A 5 -41.49 40.50 -22.76
N ARG A 6 -40.89 39.73 -23.68
CA ARG A 6 -39.43 39.57 -23.89
C ARG A 6 -38.69 40.91 -24.15
N PRO A 7 -37.38 41.01 -23.81
CA PRO A 7 -36.40 41.80 -24.56
C PRO A 7 -35.26 40.90 -25.08
N ARG A 8 -34.86 40.93 -26.36
CA ARG A 8 -34.09 41.91 -27.16
C ARG A 8 -32.64 42.15 -26.67
N SER A 9 -31.73 41.67 -27.51
CA SER A 9 -30.30 41.95 -27.58
C SER A 9 -30.01 43.42 -27.88
N GLY A 10 -29.10 44.02 -27.12
CA GLY A 10 -28.58 45.37 -27.35
C GLY A 10 -27.18 45.47 -26.76
N SER A 11 -26.21 45.74 -27.65
CA SER A 11 -24.82 46.01 -27.38
C SER A 11 -24.63 47.42 -26.83
N HIS A 12 -23.82 47.58 -25.78
CA HIS A 12 -23.29 48.87 -25.36
C HIS A 12 -21.76 48.81 -25.21
N ARG A 13 -21.13 49.74 -25.93
CA ARG A 13 -19.71 50.10 -25.88
C ARG A 13 -19.42 50.91 -24.61
N HIS A 14 -18.23 50.72 -24.05
CA HIS A 14 -17.51 51.72 -23.25
C HIS A 14 -16.01 51.70 -23.64
N PRO A 15 -15.24 52.76 -23.34
CA PRO A 15 -14.24 53.31 -24.26
C PRO A 15 -12.79 53.06 -23.83
N GLY A 16 -11.91 53.13 -24.84
CA GLY A 16 -10.52 53.60 -24.84
C GLY A 16 -9.64 53.38 -23.60
N VAL A 17 -8.66 52.48 -23.76
CA VAL A 17 -7.35 52.64 -23.13
C VAL A 17 -6.29 52.48 -24.23
N ASP A 18 -5.46 53.51 -24.30
CA ASP A 18 -4.37 53.77 -25.22
C ASP A 18 -3.17 52.88 -24.87
N ASP A 19 -2.70 52.07 -25.81
CA ASP A 19 -1.60 51.13 -25.61
C ASP A 19 -0.34 51.73 -26.24
N SER A 20 0.27 52.66 -25.51
CA SER A 20 1.58 53.20 -25.86
C SER A 20 2.43 53.50 -24.62
N ALA A 21 3.69 53.07 -24.72
CA ALA A 21 4.81 53.25 -23.80
C ALA A 21 4.86 52.35 -22.56
N LEU A 22 5.71 51.31 -22.63
CA LEU A 22 6.79 51.08 -21.66
C LEU A 22 7.85 50.17 -22.31
N ASP A 23 8.71 50.80 -23.10
CA ASP A 23 9.96 50.24 -23.58
C ASP A 23 10.96 50.22 -22.41
N ARG A 24 11.37 49.02 -21.96
CA ARG A 24 12.48 48.82 -21.02
C ARG A 24 13.48 47.81 -21.60
N PRO A 25 14.78 48.12 -21.54
CA PRO A 25 15.79 47.44 -22.35
C PRO A 25 16.08 46.01 -21.88
N ARG A 26 16.14 45.09 -22.85
CA ARG A 26 16.70 43.74 -22.68
C ARG A 26 18.19 43.85 -22.35
N VAL A 27 18.57 43.52 -21.13
CA VAL A 27 19.96 43.30 -20.73
C VAL A 27 20.41 41.97 -21.34
N GLN A 28 21.34 42.02 -22.30
CA GLN A 28 22.02 40.83 -22.83
C GLN A 28 22.99 40.27 -21.77
N PRO A 29 23.01 38.94 -21.53
CA PRO A 29 24.07 38.34 -20.74
C PRO A 29 25.42 38.37 -21.50
N PRO A 30 26.56 38.53 -20.81
CA PRO A 30 27.86 38.59 -21.46
C PRO A 30 28.25 37.25 -22.11
N PRO A 31 29.07 37.27 -23.18
CA PRO A 31 29.43 36.05 -23.90
C PRO A 31 30.32 35.13 -23.06
N LEU A 32 29.95 33.84 -23.03
CA LEU A 32 30.72 32.76 -22.43
C LEU A 32 32.12 32.69 -23.08
N ARG A 33 33.16 32.99 -22.29
CA ARG A 33 34.55 32.74 -22.69
C ARG A 33 34.78 31.25 -22.83
N ARG A 34 35.04 30.79 -24.06
CA ARG A 34 35.49 29.43 -24.37
C ARG A 34 36.80 29.14 -23.63
N CYS A 35 36.78 28.17 -22.72
CA CYS A 35 38.00 27.54 -22.23
C CYS A 35 38.71 26.78 -23.38
N PRO A 36 40.05 26.85 -23.48
CA PRO A 36 40.79 26.16 -24.52
C PRO A 36 40.73 24.64 -24.33
N ARG A 37 40.39 23.93 -25.40
CA ARG A 37 40.44 22.46 -25.51
C ARG A 37 41.81 21.95 -25.09
N ARG A 38 41.87 21.15 -24.02
CA ARG A 38 43.04 20.32 -23.70
C ARG A 38 43.17 19.22 -24.77
N ALA A 39 44.37 19.11 -25.33
CA ALA A 39 44.75 18.06 -26.27
C ALA A 39 44.66 16.67 -25.62
N PRO A 40 44.33 15.60 -26.39
CA PRO A 40 44.28 14.24 -25.86
C PRO A 40 45.69 13.69 -25.66
N ALA A 41 45.97 13.18 -24.46
CA ALA A 41 47.18 12.40 -24.16
C ALA A 41 47.03 10.94 -24.65
N PRO A 42 48.12 10.25 -25.00
CA PRO A 42 48.09 9.11 -25.93
C PRO A 42 47.68 7.79 -25.26
N ALA A 43 47.04 6.95 -26.08
CA ALA A 43 46.63 5.60 -25.76
C ALA A 43 47.78 4.70 -25.29
N ARG A 44 47.67 4.15 -24.07
CA ARG A 44 48.50 3.02 -23.63
C ARG A 44 47.80 1.70 -23.93
N ARG A 45 48.28 1.03 -24.98
CA ARG A 45 48.14 -0.43 -25.16
C ARG A 45 48.83 -1.16 -24.01
N ARG A 46 48.12 -2.04 -23.31
CA ARG A 46 48.71 -3.29 -22.79
C ARG A 46 47.76 -4.46 -22.99
N ARG A 47 48.29 -5.46 -23.70
CA ARG A 47 47.75 -6.82 -23.89
C ARG A 47 48.09 -7.69 -22.67
N ARG A 48 47.29 -8.75 -22.52
CA ARG A 48 47.51 -10.11 -21.97
C ARG A 48 46.55 -10.41 -20.80
N ARG A 49 45.47 -11.18 -21.02
CA ARG A 49 45.38 -12.66 -21.01
C ARG A 49 45.93 -13.27 -19.71
N VAL A 50 45.04 -13.80 -18.87
CA VAL A 50 45.19 -15.10 -18.18
C VAL A 50 43.80 -15.75 -17.95
N HIS A 51 43.72 -16.99 -18.43
CA HIS A 51 42.87 -18.17 -18.20
C HIS A 51 41.49 -18.16 -17.51
N LEU A 52 40.54 -18.68 -18.30
CA LEU A 52 39.48 -19.62 -17.93
C LEU A 52 40.05 -20.88 -17.27
N GLY A 53 39.39 -21.35 -16.21
CA GLY A 53 39.51 -22.70 -15.68
C GLY A 53 38.14 -23.20 -15.25
N GLN A 54 37.54 -24.05 -16.08
CA GLN A 54 36.44 -24.95 -15.71
C GLN A 54 36.97 -26.03 -14.77
N GLY A 55 36.14 -26.46 -13.82
CA GLY A 55 36.40 -27.61 -12.95
C GLY A 55 35.09 -28.12 -12.37
N ASP A 56 34.69 -29.28 -12.85
CA ASP A 56 33.44 -30.00 -12.64
C ASP A 56 33.29 -30.63 -11.24
N ALA A 57 32.03 -30.93 -10.92
CA ALA A 57 31.46 -31.95 -10.04
C ALA A 57 32.34 -32.72 -9.02
N GLY A 58 31.80 -32.84 -7.79
CA GLY A 58 32.24 -33.85 -6.82
C GLY A 58 31.33 -33.97 -5.61
N ARG A 59 30.39 -34.93 -5.66
CA ARG A 59 29.62 -35.42 -4.50
C ARG A 59 30.56 -36.02 -3.46
N GLY A 60 30.27 -35.79 -2.17
CA GLY A 60 30.94 -36.48 -1.08
C GLY A 60 30.19 -36.25 0.24
N ALA A 61 29.34 -37.21 0.59
CA ALA A 61 28.76 -37.32 1.92
C ALA A 61 29.88 -37.57 2.95
N GLY A 62 29.85 -36.86 4.07
CA GLY A 62 30.78 -37.02 5.18
C GLY A 62 30.02 -36.85 6.48
N GLU A 63 29.83 -37.96 7.19
CA GLU A 63 29.31 -38.06 8.53
C GLU A 63 30.17 -37.23 9.50
N HIS A 64 29.54 -36.42 10.36
CA HIS A 64 30.17 -35.88 11.55
C HIS A 64 29.28 -36.09 12.77
N THR A 65 29.59 -37.15 13.50
CA THR A 65 29.37 -37.34 14.93
C THR A 65 30.21 -36.32 15.71
N GLY A 66 29.63 -35.71 16.76
CA GLY A 66 30.39 -34.79 17.62
C GLY A 66 29.58 -34.01 18.65
N CYS A 67 29.24 -34.68 19.74
CA CYS A 67 29.19 -34.17 21.12
C CYS A 67 28.61 -32.77 21.44
N LEU A 68 27.42 -32.78 22.04
CA LEU A 68 26.94 -31.75 22.96
C LEU A 68 27.53 -31.96 24.37
N PRO A 69 27.89 -30.90 25.12
CA PRO A 69 28.22 -31.02 26.53
C PRO A 69 26.97 -30.96 27.42
N SER A 70 26.90 -31.92 28.32
CA SER A 70 25.95 -32.06 29.42
C SER A 70 26.10 -30.97 30.47
N VAL A 71 24.98 -30.37 30.91
CA VAL A 71 24.92 -29.66 32.19
C VAL A 71 23.78 -30.27 33.01
N ASP A 72 24.18 -31.00 34.06
CA ASP A 72 23.33 -31.55 35.11
C ASP A 72 22.97 -30.45 36.11
N ARG A 73 21.67 -30.20 36.32
CA ARG A 73 21.16 -29.53 37.54
C ARG A 73 19.89 -30.22 38.02
N ARG A 74 20.03 -30.91 39.14
CA ARG A 74 18.99 -31.57 39.92
C ARG A 74 18.13 -30.58 40.73
N ARG A 75 16.83 -30.90 40.77
CA ARG A 75 15.77 -30.66 41.79
C ARG A 75 15.04 -29.29 41.83
N PRO A 76 13.80 -29.21 42.39
CA PRO A 76 12.74 -30.22 42.53
C PRO A 76 11.33 -29.72 42.06
N ARG A 77 10.46 -30.65 41.68
CA ARG A 77 9.05 -30.39 41.33
C ARG A 77 8.23 -30.01 42.57
N ARG A 78 7.69 -28.78 42.61
CA ARG A 78 6.62 -28.40 43.54
C ARG A 78 5.26 -28.86 42.98
N ARG A 79 4.59 -29.74 43.72
CA ARG A 79 3.17 -30.10 43.54
C ARG A 79 2.31 -28.88 43.89
N VAL A 80 1.46 -28.44 42.96
CA VAL A 80 0.38 -27.48 43.25
C VAL A 80 -0.92 -28.28 43.36
N HIS A 81 -1.51 -28.28 44.55
CA HIS A 81 -2.85 -28.80 44.82
C HIS A 81 -3.89 -27.91 44.15
N ARG A 82 -4.57 -28.40 43.10
CA ARG A 82 -5.85 -27.83 42.64
C ARG A 82 -6.96 -28.28 43.59
N ARG A 83 -7.44 -27.38 44.45
CA ARG A 83 -8.70 -27.55 45.18
C ARG A 83 -9.85 -27.49 44.16
N ARG A 84 -10.64 -28.56 44.09
CA ARG A 84 -11.91 -28.61 43.37
C ARG A 84 -12.95 -27.84 44.19
N HIS A 85 -13.46 -26.75 43.66
CA HIS A 85 -14.68 -26.13 44.18
C HIS A 85 -15.89 -26.77 43.49
N THR A 86 -16.68 -27.49 44.28
CA THR A 86 -18.00 -28.03 43.94
C THR A 86 -19.01 -26.89 43.89
N LEU A 87 -19.62 -26.65 42.73
CA LEU A 87 -20.81 -25.80 42.59
C LEU A 87 -22.09 -26.63 42.79
N PRO A 88 -23.13 -26.09 43.43
CA PRO A 88 -24.34 -26.84 43.74
C PRO A 88 -25.25 -27.00 42.50
N ARG A 89 -25.79 -28.21 42.36
CA ARG A 89 -26.82 -28.60 41.38
C ARG A 89 -28.05 -27.70 41.48
N ARG A 90 -28.47 -27.11 40.36
CA ARG A 90 -29.80 -26.53 40.19
C ARG A 90 -30.59 -27.31 39.13
N ARG A 91 -31.66 -27.91 39.64
CA ARG A 91 -32.92 -28.44 39.10
C ARG A 91 -33.14 -28.50 37.59
N ASP A 92 -33.59 -29.68 37.19
CA ASP A 92 -34.08 -30.09 35.88
C ASP A 92 -35.26 -29.23 35.37
N HIS A 93 -35.19 -28.88 34.08
CA HIS A 93 -36.33 -28.46 33.26
C HIS A 93 -36.35 -29.29 31.97
N PRO A 94 -37.55 -29.61 31.45
CA PRO A 94 -37.76 -30.76 30.57
C PRO A 94 -37.21 -30.54 29.17
N ALA A 95 -36.76 -31.66 28.58
CA ALA A 95 -36.24 -31.75 27.22
C ALA A 95 -37.27 -31.29 26.18
N HIS A 96 -36.96 -30.20 25.49
CA HIS A 96 -37.56 -29.92 24.18
C HIS A 96 -36.70 -30.58 23.10
N HIS A 97 -37.17 -31.71 22.59
CA HIS A 97 -36.80 -32.19 21.27
C HIS A 97 -37.41 -31.24 20.23
N GLY A 98 -36.70 -30.14 19.96
CA GLY A 98 -36.93 -29.27 18.82
C GLY A 98 -35.85 -29.57 17.78
N SER A 99 -36.23 -30.26 16.71
CA SER A 99 -35.44 -30.39 15.49
C SER A 99 -35.14 -28.99 14.92
N SER A 100 -34.00 -28.41 15.31
CA SER A 100 -33.48 -27.19 14.71
C SER A 100 -32.64 -27.54 13.48
N PHE A 101 -33.31 -27.86 12.38
CA PHE A 101 -32.72 -27.59 11.06
C PHE A 101 -33.02 -26.13 10.71
N SER A 102 -32.42 -25.20 11.44
CA SER A 102 -32.13 -23.90 10.86
C SER A 102 -31.12 -24.19 9.76
N LYS A 103 -31.59 -24.29 8.51
CA LYS A 103 -30.72 -24.34 7.34
C LYS A 103 -29.81 -23.13 7.47
N GLU A 104 -28.56 -23.35 7.90
CA GLU A 104 -27.57 -22.28 7.95
C GLU A 104 -27.56 -21.67 6.55
N ILE A 105 -27.99 -20.41 6.45
CA ILE A 105 -28.00 -19.71 5.18
C ILE A 105 -26.54 -19.47 4.86
N THR A 106 -25.97 -20.36 4.06
CA THR A 106 -24.60 -20.20 3.59
C THR A 106 -24.59 -19.14 2.50
N VAL A 107 -23.83 -18.07 2.68
CA VAL A 107 -23.58 -17.07 1.63
C VAL A 107 -22.28 -17.44 0.94
N LYS A 108 -22.34 -17.72 -0.37
CA LYS A 108 -21.17 -18.02 -1.18
C LYS A 108 -20.59 -16.75 -1.75
N VAL A 109 -19.38 -16.40 -1.34
CA VAL A 109 -18.68 -15.20 -1.78
C VAL A 109 -17.45 -15.59 -2.59
N VAL A 110 -17.37 -15.11 -3.83
CA VAL A 110 -16.16 -15.22 -4.65
C VAL A 110 -15.45 -13.88 -4.69
N VAL A 111 -14.18 -13.83 -4.30
CA VAL A 111 -13.34 -12.63 -4.35
C VAL A 111 -12.35 -12.78 -5.49
N ILE A 112 -12.35 -11.84 -6.43
CA ILE A 112 -11.44 -11.80 -7.58
C ILE A 112 -10.28 -10.86 -7.28
N GLY A 113 -9.08 -11.43 -7.12
CA GLY A 113 -7.83 -10.74 -6.77
C GLY A 113 -7.33 -11.13 -5.38
N ALA A 114 -6.17 -11.77 -5.29
CA ALA A 114 -5.49 -12.13 -4.03
C ALA A 114 -4.36 -11.14 -3.66
N GLY A 115 -4.59 -9.85 -3.90
CA GLY A 115 -3.81 -8.76 -3.31
C GLY A 115 -4.33 -8.37 -1.92
N SER A 116 -3.72 -7.35 -1.31
CA SER A 116 -4.09 -6.88 0.04
C SER A 116 -5.56 -6.52 0.17
N LEU A 117 -6.16 -5.89 -0.85
CA LEU A 117 -7.57 -5.49 -0.83
C LEU A 117 -8.52 -6.71 -0.78
N GLY A 118 -8.34 -7.67 -1.70
CA GLY A 118 -9.21 -8.84 -1.80
C GLY A 118 -9.02 -9.81 -0.63
N LEU A 119 -7.77 -10.07 -0.24
CA LEU A 119 -7.47 -10.88 0.95
C LEU A 119 -7.93 -10.19 2.24
N GLY A 120 -7.88 -8.86 2.30
CA GLY A 120 -8.46 -8.09 3.41
C GLY A 120 -9.95 -8.36 3.56
N ALA A 121 -10.73 -8.24 2.47
CA ALA A 121 -12.16 -8.51 2.47
C ALA A 121 -12.45 -9.97 2.85
N ALA A 122 -11.79 -10.92 2.20
CA ALA A 122 -11.96 -12.35 2.47
C ALA A 122 -11.62 -12.72 3.92
N SER A 123 -10.54 -12.15 4.48
CA SER A 123 -10.10 -12.44 5.85
C SER A 123 -11.08 -12.03 6.94
N ARG A 124 -11.97 -11.07 6.61
CA ARG A 124 -13.06 -10.65 7.49
C ARG A 124 -14.33 -11.46 7.23
N LEU A 125 -14.65 -11.73 5.97
CA LEU A 125 -15.83 -12.51 5.57
C LEU A 125 -15.82 -13.92 6.19
N VAL A 126 -14.67 -14.60 6.21
CA VAL A 126 -14.55 -15.96 6.76
C VAL A 126 -14.81 -16.06 8.27
N GLU A 127 -14.81 -14.94 9.00
CA GLU A 127 -15.14 -14.94 10.43
C GLU A 127 -16.67 -15.05 10.66
N ALA A 128 -17.47 -14.78 9.63
CA ALA A 128 -18.92 -14.83 9.74
C ALA A 128 -19.43 -16.28 9.64
N PRO A 129 -20.26 -16.74 10.59
CA PRO A 129 -20.90 -18.05 10.49
C PRO A 129 -21.69 -18.18 9.19
N GLY A 130 -21.46 -19.25 8.44
CA GLY A 130 -22.14 -19.51 7.17
C GLY A 130 -21.54 -18.80 5.95
N ALA A 131 -20.42 -18.07 6.06
CA ALA A 131 -19.73 -17.56 4.88
C ALA A 131 -18.89 -18.67 4.23
N ASP A 132 -19.15 -18.98 2.95
CA ASP A 132 -18.32 -19.85 2.11
C ASP A 132 -17.53 -18.96 1.14
N VAL A 133 -16.24 -18.78 1.41
CA VAL A 133 -15.40 -17.76 0.74
C VAL A 133 -14.33 -18.43 -0.11
N VAL A 134 -14.28 -18.05 -1.39
CA VAL A 134 -13.24 -18.45 -2.33
C VAL A 134 -12.56 -17.21 -2.90
N VAL A 135 -11.26 -17.08 -2.69
CA VAL A 135 -10.41 -16.06 -3.31
C VAL A 135 -9.71 -16.66 -4.52
N LEU A 136 -9.81 -15.97 -5.66
CA LEU A 136 -9.23 -16.37 -6.93
C LEU A 136 -8.21 -15.33 -7.39
N ASP A 137 -7.07 -15.78 -7.89
CA ASP A 137 -6.08 -14.92 -8.52
C ASP A 137 -5.55 -15.57 -9.80
N LYS A 138 -5.38 -14.77 -10.85
CA LYS A 138 -4.85 -15.24 -12.14
C LYS A 138 -3.44 -15.80 -12.02
N GLN A 139 -2.65 -15.33 -11.04
CA GLN A 139 -1.30 -15.80 -10.78
C GLN A 139 -1.21 -16.42 -9.38
N HIS A 140 -0.83 -15.66 -8.38
CA HIS A 140 -0.71 -16.12 -7.00
C HIS A 140 -0.97 -14.96 -6.04
N ALA A 141 -1.16 -15.26 -4.75
CA ALA A 141 -1.31 -14.23 -3.74
C ALA A 141 -0.14 -13.22 -3.80
N ALA A 142 -0.46 -11.93 -3.72
CA ALA A 142 0.47 -10.81 -3.84
C ALA A 142 1.17 -10.62 -5.20
N ALA A 143 0.80 -11.32 -6.27
CA ALA A 143 1.50 -11.22 -7.56
C ALA A 143 1.42 -9.84 -8.24
N GLY A 144 0.41 -9.03 -7.90
CA GLY A 144 0.22 -7.66 -8.40
C GLY A 144 1.01 -6.60 -7.61
N SER A 145 0.39 -5.44 -7.39
CA SER A 145 1.01 -4.30 -6.69
C SER A 145 1.39 -4.61 -5.24
N SER A 146 0.65 -5.51 -4.58
CA SER A 146 0.89 -5.81 -3.16
C SER A 146 2.27 -6.40 -2.90
N GLY A 147 2.75 -7.35 -3.71
CA GLY A 147 4.09 -7.92 -3.57
C GLY A 147 5.23 -7.01 -4.06
N ARG A 148 4.90 -5.87 -4.66
CA ARG A 148 5.87 -4.86 -5.14
C ARG A 148 5.84 -3.57 -4.33
N SER A 149 5.12 -3.55 -3.21
CA SER A 149 5.00 -2.35 -2.39
C SER A 149 6.26 -2.12 -1.54
N ALA A 150 6.63 -0.84 -1.33
CA ALA A 150 7.60 -0.47 -0.31
C ALA A 150 7.10 -0.75 1.13
N GLY A 151 5.80 -1.04 1.30
CA GLY A 151 5.26 -1.67 2.50
C GLY A 151 4.95 -0.72 3.66
N VAL A 152 4.88 0.59 3.40
CA VAL A 152 4.72 1.61 4.45
C VAL A 152 3.37 1.49 5.15
N PHE A 153 3.38 1.50 6.48
CA PHE A 153 2.20 1.76 7.29
C PHE A 153 2.41 3.02 8.13
N SER A 154 1.42 3.92 8.08
CA SER A 154 1.54 5.21 8.74
C SER A 154 0.21 5.80 9.18
N ARG A 155 0.28 6.61 10.23
CA ARG A 155 -0.79 7.48 10.75
C ARG A 155 -0.58 8.96 10.41
N LEU A 156 0.56 9.32 9.79
CA LEU A 156 0.94 10.71 9.47
C LEU A 156 0.22 11.24 8.21
N TYR A 157 -1.08 11.48 8.36
CA TYR A 157 -1.99 12.03 7.35
C TYR A 157 -2.77 13.23 7.93
N ASN A 158 -3.49 13.97 7.08
CA ASN A 158 -4.11 15.24 7.48
C ASN A 158 -5.60 15.09 7.84
N ASP A 159 -6.34 14.25 7.12
CA ASP A 159 -7.77 14.08 7.32
C ASP A 159 -8.11 13.16 8.51
N ALA A 160 -9.08 13.56 9.33
CA ALA A 160 -9.45 12.83 10.54
C ALA A 160 -10.05 11.45 10.24
N HIS A 161 -10.82 11.32 9.15
CA HIS A 161 -11.40 10.05 8.75
C HIS A 161 -10.31 9.09 8.23
N ASP A 162 -9.37 9.58 7.42
CA ASP A 162 -8.21 8.80 6.97
C ASP A 162 -7.32 8.35 8.15
N ILE A 163 -7.00 9.25 9.09
CA ILE A 163 -6.24 8.87 10.30
C ILE A 163 -7.00 7.79 11.09
N ALA A 164 -8.33 7.90 11.26
CA ALA A 164 -9.12 6.90 11.97
C ALA A 164 -9.09 5.52 11.29
N LEU A 165 -9.18 5.49 9.96
CA LEU A 165 -9.02 4.26 9.17
C LEU A 165 -7.62 3.67 9.34
N ARG A 166 -6.58 4.50 9.38
CA ARG A 166 -5.19 4.08 9.56
C ARG A 166 -4.91 3.52 10.95
N ILE A 167 -5.49 4.13 11.98
CA ILE A 167 -5.45 3.57 13.34
C ILE A 167 -6.04 2.15 13.31
N ARG A 168 -7.24 1.99 12.73
CA ARG A 168 -7.89 0.68 12.63
C ARG A 168 -7.11 -0.32 11.79
N THR A 169 -6.60 0.07 10.62
CA THR A 169 -5.87 -0.86 9.77
C THR A 169 -4.61 -1.36 10.46
N ILE A 170 -3.94 -0.52 11.26
CA ILE A 170 -2.76 -0.94 12.01
C ILE A 170 -3.13 -1.87 13.17
N GLU A 171 -4.26 -1.65 13.87
CA GLU A 171 -4.78 -2.63 14.84
C GLU A 171 -5.00 -4.01 14.20
N LEU A 172 -5.58 -4.05 12.99
CA LEU A 172 -5.83 -5.30 12.27
C LEU A 172 -4.52 -5.98 11.84
N ILE A 173 -3.54 -5.19 11.40
CA ILE A 173 -2.20 -5.67 11.05
C ILE A 173 -1.46 -6.22 12.29
N GLU A 174 -1.58 -5.57 13.44
CA GLU A 174 -1.02 -6.04 14.71
C GLU A 174 -1.65 -7.37 15.15
N GLN A 175 -2.97 -7.52 14.99
CA GLN A 175 -3.64 -8.79 15.23
C GLN A 175 -3.13 -9.91 14.30
N LEU A 176 -2.85 -9.61 13.04
CA LEU A 176 -2.23 -10.57 12.12
C LEU A 176 -0.78 -10.89 12.51
N ALA A 177 -0.02 -9.92 13.03
CA ALA A 177 1.31 -10.18 13.58
C ALA A 177 1.25 -11.18 14.74
N ASP A 178 0.31 -10.98 15.67
CA ASP A 178 0.16 -11.82 16.86
C ASP A 178 -0.36 -13.22 16.53
N THR A 179 -1.26 -13.35 15.55
CA THR A 179 -1.96 -14.62 15.26
C THR A 179 -1.37 -15.42 14.11
N GLN A 180 -0.76 -14.75 13.12
CA GLN A 180 -0.28 -15.37 11.88
C GLN A 180 1.22 -15.15 11.64
N GLY A 181 1.92 -14.48 12.56
CA GLY A 181 3.39 -14.31 12.50
C GLY A 181 3.88 -13.27 11.49
N LEU A 182 3.03 -12.30 11.10
CA LEU A 182 3.45 -11.16 10.27
C LEU A 182 4.52 -10.31 10.98
N THR A 183 5.60 -9.97 10.28
CA THR A 183 6.67 -9.13 10.87
C THR A 183 6.43 -7.65 10.61
N LEU A 184 6.32 -6.86 11.69
CA LEU A 184 6.21 -5.40 11.63
C LEU A 184 7.53 -4.75 12.01
N ARG A 185 8.06 -3.89 11.14
CA ARG A 185 9.31 -3.18 11.35
C ARG A 185 9.01 -1.71 11.68
N ARG A 186 8.96 -1.42 12.98
CA ARG A 186 8.75 -0.07 13.53
C ARG A 186 10.06 0.70 13.55
N ILE A 187 10.44 1.21 12.38
CA ILE A 187 11.65 2.02 12.19
C ILE A 187 11.36 3.52 12.30
N GLY A 188 10.11 3.90 12.56
CA GLY A 188 9.65 5.28 12.55
C GLY A 188 9.32 5.79 11.15
N LEU A 189 8.53 6.86 11.09
CA LEU A 189 8.21 7.59 9.87
C LEU A 189 8.32 9.08 10.09
N LEU A 190 8.88 9.78 9.11
CA LEU A 190 9.15 11.21 9.10
C LEU A 190 8.60 11.86 7.82
N ARG A 191 7.89 12.98 7.95
CA ARG A 191 7.56 13.87 6.82
C ARG A 191 8.17 15.24 7.02
N LEU A 192 8.94 15.71 6.04
CA LEU A 192 9.63 17.00 6.10
C LEU A 192 8.73 18.14 5.62
N ALA A 193 8.79 19.28 6.31
CA ALA A 193 8.16 20.53 5.89
C ALA A 193 9.21 21.46 5.26
N ARG A 194 8.93 21.94 4.05
CA ARG A 194 9.78 22.86 3.29
C ARG A 194 9.23 24.29 3.30
N THR A 195 7.92 24.44 3.50
CA THR A 195 7.22 25.73 3.53
C THR A 195 6.51 25.96 4.88
N PRO A 196 6.19 27.22 5.24
CA PRO A 196 5.36 27.49 6.43
C PRO A 196 4.00 26.77 6.37
N GLN A 197 3.41 26.68 5.18
CA GLN A 197 2.15 25.97 4.95
C GLN A 197 2.28 24.47 5.24
N ASP A 198 3.40 23.86 4.86
CA ASP A 198 3.68 22.46 5.21
C ASP A 198 3.72 22.30 6.73
N LEU A 199 4.42 23.19 7.43
CA LEU A 199 4.57 23.13 8.88
C LEU A 199 3.21 23.28 9.60
N ASP A 200 2.37 24.21 9.13
CA ASP A 200 1.00 24.37 9.63
C ASP A 200 0.15 23.10 9.40
N ALA A 201 0.27 22.47 8.23
CA ALA A 201 -0.41 21.21 7.93
C ALA A 201 0.08 20.06 8.83
N LEU A 202 1.39 19.97 9.09
CA LEU A 202 1.94 18.98 10.01
C LEU A 202 1.48 19.22 11.45
N ALA A 203 1.38 20.47 11.90
CA ALA A 203 0.85 20.80 13.22
C ALA A 203 -0.63 20.43 13.36
N ALA A 204 -1.45 20.74 12.36
CA ALA A 204 -2.86 20.34 12.33
C ALA A 204 -3.05 18.82 12.30
N SER A 205 -2.18 18.11 11.56
CA SER A 205 -2.12 16.64 11.57
C SER A 205 -1.82 16.11 12.97
N LEU A 206 -0.80 16.64 13.65
CA LEU A 206 -0.46 16.24 15.03
C LEU A 206 -1.62 16.44 16.00
N GLU A 207 -2.32 17.57 15.92
CA GLU A 207 -3.49 17.85 16.76
C GLU A 207 -4.60 16.81 16.52
N THR A 208 -4.89 16.52 15.25
CA THR A 208 -5.92 15.54 14.88
C THR A 208 -5.55 14.13 15.35
N GLN A 209 -4.31 13.71 15.15
CA GLN A 209 -3.78 12.46 15.66
C GLN A 209 -3.90 12.37 17.20
N THR A 210 -3.54 13.45 17.90
CA THR A 210 -3.64 13.57 19.36
C THR A 210 -5.09 13.42 19.84
N ARG A 211 -6.06 14.04 19.14
CA ARG A 211 -7.49 13.93 19.43
C ARG A 211 -8.01 12.50 19.21
N LEU A 212 -7.48 11.80 18.22
CA LEU A 212 -7.81 10.41 17.91
C LEU A 212 -7.03 9.39 18.76
N GLY A 213 -6.22 9.85 19.72
CA GLY A 213 -5.55 8.99 20.71
C GLY A 213 -4.15 8.51 20.31
N VAL A 214 -3.59 8.97 19.19
CA VAL A 214 -2.21 8.68 18.81
C VAL A 214 -1.26 9.53 19.68
N ARG A 215 -0.36 8.86 20.41
CA ARG A 215 0.58 9.51 21.35
C ARG A 215 2.04 9.43 20.93
N SER A 216 2.34 8.65 19.89
CA SER A 216 3.69 8.37 19.39
C SER A 216 4.20 9.41 18.38
N SER A 217 3.37 10.40 18.03
CA SER A 217 3.71 11.47 17.08
C SER A 217 4.25 12.71 17.79
N ARG A 218 5.25 13.37 17.20
CA ARG A 218 5.77 14.67 17.64
C ARG A 218 6.24 15.52 16.46
N LEU A 219 6.20 16.84 16.62
CA LEU A 219 6.88 17.76 15.72
C LEU A 219 8.36 17.87 16.11
N LEU A 220 9.21 17.99 15.09
CA LEU A 220 10.65 18.18 15.22
C LEU A 220 11.04 19.52 14.63
N THR A 221 11.86 20.26 15.36
CA THR A 221 12.59 21.40 14.82
C THR A 221 13.76 20.92 13.94
N PRO A 222 14.28 21.77 13.04
CA PRO A 222 15.44 21.40 12.21
C PRO A 222 16.64 20.91 13.04
N GLY A 223 16.88 21.50 14.22
CA GLY A 223 17.98 21.10 15.10
C GLY A 223 17.85 19.72 15.73
N GLU A 224 16.64 19.16 15.81
CA GLU A 224 16.36 17.82 16.35
C GLU A 224 16.39 16.72 15.29
N LEU A 225 16.39 17.08 13.99
CA LEU A 225 16.35 16.11 12.89
C LEU A 225 17.58 15.19 12.85
N PRO A 226 18.82 15.69 13.01
CA PRO A 226 20.02 14.84 12.94
C PRO A 226 20.06 13.72 13.99
N ASP A 227 19.35 13.87 15.11
CA ASP A 227 19.23 12.83 16.14
C ASP A 227 18.33 11.66 15.72
N VAL A 228 17.45 11.88 14.73
CA VAL A 228 16.48 10.89 14.23
C VAL A 228 16.94 10.30 12.90
N VAL A 229 17.39 11.15 11.98
CA VAL A 229 17.88 10.75 10.66
C VAL A 229 19.01 11.72 10.26
N PRO A 230 20.16 11.23 9.77
CA PRO A 230 21.34 12.06 9.48
C PRO A 230 21.17 12.86 8.17
N ILE A 231 20.11 13.67 8.07
CA ILE A 231 19.79 14.50 6.91
C ILE A 231 20.40 15.89 7.01
N SER A 232 20.63 16.50 5.84
CA SER A 232 20.78 17.94 5.72
C SER A 232 19.49 18.64 6.13
N THR A 233 19.62 19.65 6.97
CA THR A 233 18.50 20.49 7.43
C THR A 233 18.36 21.76 6.57
N GLU A 234 19.14 21.88 5.50
CA GLU A 234 19.07 23.03 4.59
C GLU A 234 17.68 23.08 3.93
N GLY A 235 17.02 24.23 4.06
CA GLY A 235 15.67 24.44 3.53
C GLY A 235 14.59 23.57 4.18
N VAL A 236 14.83 22.99 5.35
CA VAL A 236 13.83 22.26 6.14
C VAL A 236 13.36 23.17 7.29
N LEU A 237 12.05 23.40 7.40
CA LEU A 237 11.47 24.22 8.47
C LEU A 237 11.05 23.40 9.69
N GLY A 238 10.86 22.10 9.52
CA GLY A 238 10.53 21.16 10.59
C GLY A 238 10.09 19.82 10.01
N ALA A 239 9.62 18.93 10.87
CA ALA A 239 9.05 17.66 10.45
C ALA A 239 8.03 17.13 11.46
N ILE A 240 7.20 16.18 11.04
CA ILE A 240 6.42 15.33 11.94
C ILE A 240 7.02 13.93 11.93
N HIS A 241 7.19 13.36 13.12
CA HIS A 241 7.74 12.02 13.30
C HIS A 241 6.81 11.17 14.14
N ASN A 242 6.54 9.94 13.70
CA ASN A 242 5.90 8.91 14.51
C ASN A 242 6.84 7.71 14.67
N ALA A 243 7.17 7.34 15.92
CA ALA A 243 8.11 6.26 16.21
C ALA A 243 7.52 4.84 16.09
N GLU A 244 6.19 4.71 16.11
CA GLU A 244 5.48 3.43 16.02
C GLU A 244 5.05 3.07 14.59
N ASP A 245 5.18 4.01 13.66
CA ASP A 245 5.02 3.80 12.23
C ASP A 245 6.24 3.07 11.64
N GLY A 246 6.11 2.58 10.41
CA GLY A 246 7.19 1.85 9.76
C GLY A 246 6.76 1.11 8.52
N TYR A 247 7.23 -0.13 8.36
CA TYR A 247 6.91 -0.94 7.20
C TYR A 247 6.72 -2.43 7.50
N LEU A 248 6.06 -3.10 6.57
CA LEU A 248 5.89 -4.55 6.52
C LEU A 248 6.16 -5.04 5.09
N ASP A 249 6.40 -6.33 4.90
CA ASP A 249 6.48 -6.89 3.55
C ASP A 249 5.06 -7.19 3.02
N GLY A 250 4.75 -6.70 1.82
CA GLY A 250 3.41 -6.84 1.25
C GLY A 250 3.03 -8.28 0.90
N ALA A 251 4.01 -9.12 0.54
CA ALA A 251 3.78 -10.54 0.32
C ALA A 251 3.59 -11.29 1.64
N GLU A 252 4.34 -10.95 2.70
CA GLU A 252 4.11 -11.48 4.05
C GLU A 252 2.71 -11.13 4.56
N LEU A 253 2.23 -9.89 4.38
CA LEU A 253 0.87 -9.49 4.77
C LEU A 253 -0.19 -10.31 4.04
N CYS A 254 -0.05 -10.46 2.71
CA CYS A 254 -0.97 -11.28 1.92
C CYS A 254 -0.92 -12.76 2.36
N GLY A 255 0.28 -13.28 2.65
CA GLY A 255 0.48 -14.62 3.17
C GLY A 255 -0.25 -14.84 4.51
N ALA A 256 -0.11 -13.89 5.44
CA ALA A 256 -0.78 -13.93 6.74
C ALA A 256 -2.32 -13.90 6.61
N MET A 257 -2.86 -13.03 5.76
CA MET A 257 -4.31 -13.01 5.50
C MET A 257 -4.79 -14.29 4.82
N ALA A 258 -4.03 -14.83 3.85
CA ALA A 258 -4.36 -16.09 3.20
C ALA A 258 -4.30 -17.29 4.17
N ALA A 259 -3.37 -17.29 5.13
CA ALA A 259 -3.31 -18.30 6.19
C ALA A 259 -4.56 -18.24 7.08
N LYS A 260 -4.92 -17.04 7.54
CA LYS A 260 -6.16 -16.80 8.31
C LYS A 260 -7.41 -17.29 7.57
N ILE A 261 -7.53 -16.98 6.26
CA ILE A 261 -8.66 -17.43 5.42
C ILE A 261 -8.76 -18.95 5.42
N ARG A 262 -7.65 -19.66 5.21
CA ARG A 262 -7.62 -21.13 5.19
C ARG A 262 -7.92 -21.75 6.55
N GLU A 263 -7.42 -21.15 7.63
CA GLU A 263 -7.71 -21.58 9.01
C GLU A 263 -9.21 -21.57 9.31
N HIS A 264 -9.94 -20.63 8.72
CA HIS A 264 -11.40 -20.49 8.86
C HIS A 264 -12.19 -21.28 7.78
N GLY A 265 -11.52 -22.15 7.02
CA GLY A 265 -12.16 -23.01 6.01
C GLY A 265 -12.39 -22.36 4.65
N GLY A 266 -11.97 -21.10 4.45
CA GLY A 266 -11.98 -20.44 3.15
C GLY A 266 -10.90 -20.96 2.21
N GLN A 267 -11.05 -20.66 0.92
CA GLN A 267 -10.11 -21.10 -0.12
C GLN A 267 -9.38 -19.92 -0.74
N VAL A 268 -8.09 -20.09 -1.03
CA VAL A 268 -7.28 -19.10 -1.78
C VAL A 268 -6.55 -19.85 -2.90
N ARG A 269 -6.98 -19.60 -4.14
CA ARG A 269 -6.53 -20.30 -5.35
C ARG A 269 -5.77 -19.34 -6.27
N GLY A 270 -4.50 -19.64 -6.53
CA GLY A 270 -3.75 -19.04 -7.64
C GLY A 270 -4.01 -19.81 -8.94
N GLN A 271 -3.48 -19.30 -10.06
CA GLN A 271 -3.66 -19.84 -11.41
C GLN A 271 -5.15 -20.05 -11.76
N ALA A 272 -5.99 -19.17 -11.22
CA ALA A 272 -7.44 -19.25 -11.22
C ALA A 272 -8.01 -17.96 -11.85
N GLU A 273 -7.63 -17.70 -13.09
CA GLU A 273 -8.11 -16.54 -13.85
C GLU A 273 -9.59 -16.70 -14.17
N VAL A 274 -10.41 -15.72 -13.79
CA VAL A 274 -11.82 -15.65 -14.17
C VAL A 274 -11.89 -15.12 -15.60
N THR A 275 -12.50 -15.88 -16.49
CA THR A 275 -12.59 -15.55 -17.93
C THR A 275 -14.01 -15.17 -18.36
N SER A 276 -15.03 -15.64 -17.63
CA SER A 276 -16.42 -15.26 -17.88
C SER A 276 -17.23 -15.24 -16.60
N VAL A 277 -18.23 -14.36 -16.53
CA VAL A 277 -19.23 -14.35 -15.46
C VAL A 277 -20.61 -14.18 -16.08
N VAL A 278 -21.57 -14.96 -15.62
CA VAL A 278 -22.97 -14.88 -16.05
C VAL A 278 -23.87 -14.74 -14.83
N ARG A 279 -24.75 -13.75 -14.85
CA ARG A 279 -25.79 -13.59 -13.83
C ARG A 279 -26.82 -14.71 -13.95
N ARG A 280 -27.15 -15.34 -12.83
CA ARG A 280 -28.11 -16.45 -12.82
C ARG A 280 -29.56 -15.93 -12.79
N PRO A 281 -30.53 -16.66 -13.39
CA PRO A 281 -31.92 -16.18 -13.51
C PRO A 281 -32.66 -15.90 -12.19
N ALA A 282 -32.30 -16.61 -11.11
CA ALA A 282 -32.94 -16.43 -9.80
C ALA A 282 -32.20 -15.40 -8.92
N SER A 283 -30.89 -15.59 -8.75
CA SER A 283 -29.96 -14.69 -8.05
C SER A 283 -28.54 -15.24 -8.14
N GLY A 284 -27.55 -14.39 -7.89
CA GLY A 284 -26.14 -14.78 -7.89
C GLY A 284 -25.51 -14.91 -9.28
N PHE A 285 -24.35 -15.53 -9.31
CA PHE A 285 -23.41 -15.53 -10.41
C PHE A 285 -22.89 -16.93 -10.67
N ARG A 286 -22.51 -17.18 -11.93
CA ARG A 286 -21.72 -18.31 -12.35
C ARG A 286 -20.45 -17.80 -12.99
N LEU A 287 -19.30 -18.20 -12.45
CA LEU A 287 -17.97 -17.80 -12.92
C LEU A 287 -17.31 -19.00 -13.59
N GLU A 288 -16.68 -18.77 -14.74
CA GLU A 288 -15.83 -19.74 -15.42
C GLU A 288 -14.37 -19.31 -15.29
N LEU A 289 -13.50 -20.28 -15.00
CA LEU A 289 -12.07 -20.06 -14.92
C LEU A 289 -11.37 -20.50 -16.21
N ALA A 290 -10.16 -20.02 -16.45
CA ALA A 290 -9.35 -20.38 -17.62
C ALA A 290 -9.06 -21.89 -17.75
N ASP A 291 -9.11 -22.64 -16.64
CA ASP A 291 -8.93 -24.11 -16.63
C ASP A 291 -10.23 -24.89 -16.88
N GLY A 292 -11.35 -24.19 -17.13
CA GLY A 292 -12.68 -24.77 -17.33
C GLY A 292 -13.44 -25.05 -16.04
N THR A 293 -12.88 -24.75 -14.86
CA THR A 293 -13.60 -24.84 -13.58
C THR A 293 -14.77 -23.86 -13.57
N VAL A 294 -15.93 -24.30 -13.08
CA VAL A 294 -17.11 -23.46 -12.90
C VAL A 294 -17.43 -23.33 -11.40
N LEU A 295 -17.68 -22.10 -10.96
CA LEU A 295 -18.07 -21.76 -9.59
C LEU A 295 -19.39 -20.99 -9.58
N ASP A 296 -20.28 -21.31 -8.63
CA ASP A 296 -21.48 -20.52 -8.37
C ASP A 296 -21.23 -19.66 -7.12
N ALA A 297 -21.65 -18.39 -7.17
CA ALA A 297 -21.53 -17.42 -6.08
C ALA A 297 -22.87 -16.70 -5.86
N ASP A 298 -23.16 -16.33 -4.61
CA ASP A 298 -24.27 -15.41 -4.31
C ASP A 298 -23.80 -13.95 -4.44
N VAL A 299 -22.54 -13.70 -4.07
CA VAL A 299 -21.88 -12.39 -4.09
C VAL A 299 -20.51 -12.50 -4.75
N VAL A 300 -20.12 -11.51 -5.54
CA VAL A 300 -18.77 -11.39 -6.11
C VAL A 300 -18.11 -10.10 -5.64
N VAL A 301 -16.86 -10.17 -5.21
CA VAL A 301 -16.04 -9.00 -4.86
C VAL A 301 -14.96 -8.80 -5.91
N ASN A 302 -15.04 -7.71 -6.67
CA ASN A 302 -13.99 -7.26 -7.56
C ASN A 302 -12.91 -6.49 -6.77
N ALA A 303 -11.78 -7.16 -6.53
CA ALA A 303 -10.60 -6.60 -5.87
C ALA A 303 -9.34 -6.78 -6.75
N ALA A 304 -9.52 -6.76 -8.07
CA ALA A 304 -8.49 -7.13 -9.04
C ALA A 304 -7.40 -6.06 -9.28
N GLY A 305 -7.26 -5.08 -8.39
CA GLY A 305 -6.22 -4.05 -8.45
C GLY A 305 -6.21 -3.31 -9.80
N ALA A 306 -5.08 -3.37 -10.52
CA ALA A 306 -4.93 -2.74 -11.83
C ALA A 306 -5.87 -3.30 -12.91
N TRP A 307 -6.41 -4.51 -12.69
CA TRP A 307 -7.37 -5.18 -13.57
C TRP A 307 -8.83 -5.01 -13.11
N ALA A 308 -9.10 -4.14 -12.12
CA ALA A 308 -10.47 -3.91 -11.63
C ALA A 308 -11.42 -3.42 -12.73
N GLY A 309 -10.93 -2.66 -13.72
CA GLY A 309 -11.69 -2.25 -14.90
C GLY A 309 -12.13 -3.44 -15.77
N PRO A 310 -11.18 -4.19 -16.38
CA PRO A 310 -11.51 -5.38 -17.17
C PRO A 310 -12.35 -6.43 -16.44
N VAL A 311 -12.10 -6.66 -15.14
CA VAL A 311 -12.94 -7.56 -14.33
C VAL A 311 -14.34 -6.97 -14.10
N GLY A 312 -14.45 -5.65 -13.98
CA GLY A 312 -15.74 -4.95 -13.94
C GLY A 312 -16.55 -5.17 -15.21
N ASP A 313 -15.92 -5.15 -16.38
CA ASP A 313 -16.58 -5.42 -17.66
C ASP A 313 -17.14 -6.85 -17.72
N LEU A 314 -16.41 -7.85 -17.21
CA LEU A 314 -16.91 -9.24 -17.11
C LEU A 314 -18.12 -9.38 -16.19
N LEU A 315 -18.26 -8.48 -15.22
CA LEU A 315 -19.31 -8.49 -14.19
C LEU A 315 -20.50 -7.58 -14.53
N ASP A 316 -20.51 -6.97 -15.73
CA ASP A 316 -21.44 -5.89 -16.10
C ASP A 316 -21.44 -4.73 -15.07
N ALA A 317 -20.32 -4.51 -14.39
CA ALA A 317 -20.13 -3.57 -13.29
C ALA A 317 -18.85 -2.73 -13.53
N PRO A 318 -18.87 -1.79 -14.50
CA PRO A 318 -17.67 -1.10 -14.97
C PRO A 318 -17.01 -0.26 -13.87
N VAL A 319 -15.67 -0.36 -13.76
CA VAL A 319 -14.88 0.39 -12.77
C VAL A 319 -13.83 1.24 -13.48
N ALA A 320 -13.91 2.56 -13.32
CA ALA A 320 -12.99 3.50 -13.97
C ALA A 320 -11.65 3.61 -13.22
N MET A 321 -10.63 2.94 -13.78
CA MET A 321 -9.26 2.95 -13.27
C MET A 321 -8.34 3.90 -14.06
N ALA A 322 -7.28 4.34 -13.40
CA ALA A 322 -6.16 5.11 -13.95
C ALA A 322 -4.86 4.53 -13.36
N ASN A 323 -4.28 3.55 -14.05
CA ASN A 323 -3.08 2.87 -13.57
C ASN A 323 -1.85 3.75 -13.79
N GLU A 324 -1.02 3.88 -12.75
CA GLU A 324 0.23 4.63 -12.78
C GLU A 324 1.41 3.67 -12.57
N ARG A 325 2.50 3.86 -13.32
CA ARG A 325 3.75 3.14 -13.08
C ARG A 325 4.52 3.84 -11.96
N HIS A 326 4.93 3.07 -10.95
CA HIS A 326 5.68 3.58 -9.81
C HIS A 326 6.96 2.79 -9.59
N GLU A 327 8.08 3.49 -9.48
CA GLU A 327 9.40 2.87 -9.38
C GLU A 327 9.93 2.89 -7.95
N ALA A 328 10.64 1.82 -7.59
CA ALA A 328 11.39 1.72 -6.36
C ALA A 328 12.77 1.16 -6.64
N PHE A 329 13.76 1.70 -5.95
CA PHE A 329 15.17 1.41 -6.17
C PHE A 329 15.78 0.84 -4.90
N VAL A 330 16.63 -0.16 -5.07
CA VAL A 330 17.43 -0.75 -4.01
C VAL A 330 18.81 -0.10 -4.04
N LEU A 331 19.14 0.54 -2.93
CA LEU A 331 20.40 1.21 -2.71
C LEU A 331 21.17 0.48 -1.61
N GLN A 332 22.49 0.48 -1.73
CA GLN A 332 23.42 -0.12 -0.79
C GLN A 332 24.05 0.98 0.06
N LEU A 333 23.97 0.84 1.38
CA LEU A 333 24.71 1.68 2.30
C LEU A 333 26.22 1.36 2.23
N PRO A 334 27.11 2.36 2.42
CA PRO A 334 28.53 2.13 2.57
C PRO A 334 28.81 1.09 3.67
N LYS A 335 29.82 0.23 3.48
CA LYS A 335 30.25 -0.70 4.55
C LYS A 335 30.66 0.00 5.84
N ALA A 336 31.13 1.24 5.74
CA ALA A 336 31.54 2.07 6.86
C ALA A 336 30.36 2.79 7.54
N TYR A 337 29.13 2.69 7.00
CA TYR A 337 27.96 3.29 7.62
C TYR A 337 27.71 2.68 9.00
N ALA A 338 27.87 3.49 10.04
CA ALA A 338 27.64 3.15 11.43
C ALA A 338 26.57 4.06 12.05
N GLY A 339 25.75 4.70 11.22
CA GLY A 339 24.66 5.58 11.64
C GLY A 339 23.44 4.81 12.17
N PRO A 340 22.39 5.53 12.61
CA PRO A 340 21.16 4.92 13.07
C PRO A 340 20.42 4.18 11.95
N VAL A 341 19.41 3.38 12.31
CA VAL A 341 18.46 2.88 11.33
C VAL A 341 17.76 4.08 10.69
N LEU A 342 17.70 4.11 9.36
CA LEU A 342 17.06 5.19 8.62
C LEU A 342 15.54 4.98 8.66
N PRO A 343 14.75 5.85 9.31
CA PRO A 343 13.29 5.75 9.33
C PRO A 343 12.73 5.89 7.91
N MET A 344 11.45 5.53 7.73
CA MET A 344 10.75 5.92 6.50
C MET A 344 10.68 7.45 6.45
N THR A 345 11.47 8.04 5.56
CA THR A 345 11.56 9.50 5.44
C THR A 345 10.95 9.90 4.12
N MET A 346 10.05 10.88 4.17
CA MET A 346 9.35 11.44 3.02
C MET A 346 9.65 12.93 2.94
N ASP A 347 10.34 13.35 1.87
CA ASP A 347 10.65 14.75 1.58
C ASP A 347 9.47 15.44 0.87
N TYR A 348 8.27 15.24 1.41
CA TYR A 348 7.02 15.87 0.98
C TYR A 348 5.93 15.72 2.06
N VAL A 349 4.98 16.66 2.05
CA VAL A 349 3.75 16.57 2.82
C VAL A 349 2.59 16.06 1.98
N VAL A 350 1.58 15.48 2.63
CA VAL A 350 0.37 15.00 1.94
C VAL A 350 -0.36 16.20 1.35
N GLY A 351 -0.60 16.18 0.04
CA GLY A 351 -1.26 17.26 -0.70
C GLY A 351 -0.32 18.31 -1.32
N ALA A 352 1.00 18.18 -1.16
CA ALA A 352 1.97 19.00 -1.89
C ALA A 352 1.98 18.67 -3.40
N ASP A 353 2.14 19.70 -4.24
CA ASP A 353 2.17 19.56 -5.70
C ASP A 353 3.50 18.99 -6.22
N ASP A 354 4.62 19.34 -5.57
CA ASP A 354 5.95 18.92 -5.99
C ASP A 354 6.23 17.45 -5.62
N PRO A 355 6.83 16.65 -6.52
CA PRO A 355 7.24 15.30 -6.22
C PRO A 355 8.39 15.29 -5.20
N GLY A 356 8.28 14.42 -4.20
CA GLY A 356 9.28 14.24 -3.15
C GLY A 356 9.95 12.87 -3.23
N VAL A 357 11.18 12.80 -2.75
CA VAL A 357 11.86 11.50 -2.53
C VAL A 357 11.34 10.87 -1.24
N TYR A 358 11.13 9.56 -1.25
CA TYR A 358 10.99 8.76 -0.04
C TYR A 358 12.10 7.72 0.04
N PHE A 359 12.50 7.36 1.25
CA PHE A 359 13.43 6.26 1.49
C PHE A 359 13.22 5.61 2.84
N ARG A 360 13.64 4.36 2.98
CA ARG A 360 13.72 3.65 4.27
C ARG A 360 14.84 2.62 4.28
N HIS A 361 15.34 2.31 5.47
CA HIS A 361 16.24 1.17 5.64
C HIS A 361 15.53 -0.15 5.28
N GLU A 362 16.28 -1.08 4.67
CA GLU A 362 15.88 -2.46 4.38
C GLU A 362 16.98 -3.42 4.82
N GLY A 363 16.59 -4.49 5.52
CA GLY A 363 17.54 -5.47 6.05
C GLY A 363 18.64 -4.84 6.91
N LYS A 364 19.90 -5.22 6.63
CA LYS A 364 21.07 -4.82 7.41
C LYS A 364 21.80 -3.61 6.85
N ASP A 365 21.82 -3.47 5.53
CA ASP A 365 22.74 -2.57 4.82
C ASP A 365 22.15 -2.02 3.52
N GLN A 366 20.83 -2.10 3.34
CA GLN A 366 20.14 -1.60 2.15
C GLN A 366 19.18 -0.47 2.50
N VAL A 367 18.81 0.29 1.47
CA VAL A 367 17.77 1.31 1.50
C VAL A 367 16.86 1.09 0.29
N ILE A 368 15.56 1.16 0.52
CA ILE A 368 14.58 1.25 -0.57
C ILE A 368 14.19 2.71 -0.71
N ALA A 369 14.27 3.24 -1.92
CA ALA A 369 13.94 4.64 -2.21
C ALA A 369 13.12 4.77 -3.50
N GLY A 370 12.41 5.89 -3.65
CA GLY A 370 11.66 6.21 -4.86
C GLY A 370 11.15 7.64 -4.83
N MET A 371 10.52 8.06 -5.92
CA MET A 371 9.81 9.34 -6.00
C MET A 371 8.33 9.14 -5.75
N HIS A 372 7.65 10.14 -5.21
CA HIS A 372 6.19 10.15 -5.07
C HIS A 372 5.64 11.55 -5.33
N SER A 373 4.66 11.67 -6.21
CA SER A 373 3.82 12.86 -6.37
C SER A 373 2.43 12.62 -5.79
N ASN A 374 1.79 13.67 -5.24
CA ASN A 374 0.38 13.55 -4.83
C ASN A 374 -0.58 13.74 -6.01
N SER A 375 -0.09 14.29 -7.12
CA SER A 375 -0.86 14.43 -8.35
C SER A 375 -0.75 13.14 -9.16
N VAL A 376 -1.89 12.60 -9.59
CA VAL A 376 -2.00 11.45 -10.52
C VAL A 376 -1.63 11.92 -11.95
N VAL A 377 -0.72 12.90 -12.07
CA VAL A 377 -0.49 13.65 -13.30
C VAL A 377 0.65 12.99 -14.07
N GLY A 378 0.32 12.47 -15.25
CA GLY A 378 1.27 12.32 -16.35
C GLY A 378 1.61 10.89 -16.79
N HIS A 379 1.23 9.86 -16.05
CA HIS A 379 1.48 8.45 -16.41
C HIS A 379 0.25 7.56 -16.27
N THR A 380 -0.93 8.13 -16.48
CA THR A 380 -2.22 7.43 -16.42
C THR A 380 -2.51 6.70 -17.73
N ASP A 381 -1.76 5.64 -17.98
CA ASP A 381 -2.02 4.59 -18.98
C ASP A 381 -1.00 3.45 -18.76
N GLY A 382 -0.62 3.22 -17.50
CA GLY A 382 0.30 2.15 -17.14
C GLY A 382 -0.33 0.80 -17.47
N ASP A 383 0.10 0.19 -18.58
CA ASP A 383 -0.27 -1.18 -18.91
C ASP A 383 0.37 -2.12 -17.87
N PRO A 384 -0.44 -2.80 -17.05
CA PRO A 384 0.06 -3.66 -15.99
C PRO A 384 0.79 -4.91 -16.51
N GLU A 385 0.75 -5.17 -17.81
CA GLU A 385 1.44 -6.28 -18.48
C GLU A 385 2.84 -5.88 -19.02
N VAL A 386 3.25 -4.61 -18.89
CA VAL A 386 4.58 -4.12 -19.35
C VAL A 386 5.68 -4.49 -18.36
N SER A 387 6.93 -4.48 -18.85
CA SER A 387 8.17 -4.67 -18.08
C SER A 387 8.15 -4.03 -16.70
N THR A 388 8.57 -4.81 -15.70
CA THR A 388 8.73 -4.44 -14.29
C THR A 388 10.14 -3.91 -13.97
N ALA A 389 10.98 -3.70 -14.98
CA ALA A 389 12.30 -3.10 -14.79
C ALA A 389 12.18 -1.57 -14.62
N PRO A 390 12.91 -0.97 -13.66
CA PRO A 390 12.93 0.47 -13.50
C PRO A 390 13.78 1.16 -14.58
N THR A 391 13.59 2.46 -14.74
CA THR A 391 14.36 3.31 -15.64
C THR A 391 15.69 3.75 -15.01
N ASP A 392 16.70 4.00 -15.85
CA ASP A 392 17.98 4.58 -15.40
C ASP A 392 17.78 6.04 -14.99
N GLU A 393 16.94 6.78 -15.71
CA GLU A 393 16.58 8.18 -15.42
C GLU A 393 15.94 8.33 -14.04
N GLY A 394 15.01 7.45 -13.67
CA GLY A 394 14.41 7.45 -12.34
C GLY A 394 15.42 7.13 -11.23
N ALA A 395 16.38 6.24 -11.50
CA ALA A 395 17.44 5.93 -10.54
C ALA A 395 18.38 7.13 -10.33
N GLU A 396 18.76 7.83 -11.41
CA GLU A 396 19.57 9.04 -11.37
C GLU A 396 18.87 10.15 -10.56
N GLU A 397 17.58 10.41 -10.82
CA GLU A 397 16.82 11.42 -10.09
C GLU A 397 16.75 11.13 -8.58
N VAL A 398 16.47 9.88 -8.19
CA VAL A 398 16.42 9.47 -6.78
C VAL A 398 17.78 9.63 -6.11
N LEU A 399 18.87 9.20 -6.77
CA LEU A 399 20.22 9.33 -6.25
C LEU A 399 20.63 10.80 -6.07
N GLU A 400 20.29 11.67 -7.02
CA GLU A 400 20.56 13.11 -6.91
C GLU A 400 19.81 13.76 -5.73
N ARG A 401 18.54 13.40 -5.53
CA ARG A 401 17.74 13.90 -4.41
C ARG A 401 18.29 13.41 -3.07
N LEU A 402 18.66 12.13 -2.98
CA LEU A 402 19.27 11.57 -1.78
C LEU A 402 20.64 12.15 -1.48
N ALA A 403 21.47 12.43 -2.49
CA ALA A 403 22.78 13.06 -2.28
C ALA A 403 22.65 14.47 -1.68
N ARG A 404 21.58 15.20 -2.00
CA ARG A 404 21.27 16.49 -1.36
C ARG A 404 20.76 16.32 0.07
N LEU A 405 19.92 15.32 0.30
CA LEU A 405 19.26 15.11 1.59
C LEU A 405 20.16 14.41 2.62
N LEU A 406 21.07 13.54 2.18
CA LEU A 406 21.99 12.72 2.99
C LEU A 406 23.43 12.88 2.44
N PRO A 407 24.02 14.09 2.50
CA PRO A 407 25.29 14.39 1.83
C PRO A 407 26.48 13.57 2.34
N ASP A 408 26.39 13.03 3.55
CA ASP A 408 27.44 12.22 4.18
C ASP A 408 27.29 10.71 3.89
N ILE A 409 26.30 10.29 3.10
CA ILE A 409 26.05 8.89 2.75
C ILE A 409 26.19 8.69 1.23
N GLU A 410 27.19 7.91 0.83
CA GLU A 410 27.38 7.52 -0.57
C GLU A 410 26.64 6.22 -0.88
N PHE A 411 25.54 6.30 -1.62
CA PHE A 411 24.72 5.13 -1.97
C PHE A 411 25.26 4.39 -3.20
N GLY A 412 25.37 3.06 -3.10
CA GLY A 412 25.60 2.21 -4.27
C GLY A 412 24.28 1.73 -4.89
N TYR A 413 24.07 1.91 -6.19
CA TYR A 413 22.88 1.38 -6.87
C TYR A 413 22.92 -0.14 -7.02
N ARG A 414 21.82 -0.84 -6.71
CA ARG A 414 21.69 -2.32 -6.82
C ARG A 414 20.54 -2.77 -7.72
N GLY A 415 19.92 -1.86 -8.46
CA GLY A 415 18.73 -2.15 -9.26
C GLY A 415 17.45 -1.69 -8.56
N GLY A 416 16.31 -2.21 -9.01
CA GLY A 416 15.01 -1.83 -8.49
C GLY A 416 13.90 -2.59 -9.21
N TRP A 417 12.67 -2.10 -9.07
CA TRP A 417 11.51 -2.63 -9.76
C TRP A 417 10.48 -1.52 -10.02
N THR A 418 9.61 -1.78 -10.99
CA THR A 418 8.42 -0.99 -11.23
C THR A 418 7.19 -1.78 -10.80
N GLY A 419 6.36 -1.16 -9.97
CA GLY A 419 5.01 -1.60 -9.64
C GLY A 419 3.96 -0.75 -10.34
N ILE A 420 2.70 -1.14 -10.19
CA ILE A 420 1.55 -0.38 -10.66
C ILE A 420 0.79 0.16 -9.46
N TYR A 421 0.51 1.45 -9.44
CA TYR A 421 -0.45 2.05 -8.52
C TYR A 421 -1.82 2.07 -9.19
N PRO A 422 -2.78 1.25 -8.73
CA PRO A 422 -4.11 1.21 -9.31
C PRO A 422 -4.97 2.34 -8.72
N HIS A 423 -4.90 3.54 -9.30
CA HIS A 423 -5.75 4.66 -8.90
C HIS A 423 -7.13 4.54 -9.54
N SER A 424 -8.15 5.08 -8.87
CA SER A 424 -9.37 5.46 -9.57
C SER A 424 -9.14 6.76 -10.34
N ARG A 425 -9.97 7.06 -11.33
CA ARG A 425 -9.91 8.36 -12.03
C ARG A 425 -10.13 9.57 -11.13
N THR A 426 -10.72 9.36 -9.95
CA THR A 426 -10.98 10.40 -8.95
C THR A 426 -9.88 10.51 -7.88
N GLY A 427 -8.85 9.65 -7.93
CA GLY A 427 -7.76 9.63 -6.94
C GLY A 427 -8.15 9.08 -5.55
N THR A 428 -9.39 8.62 -5.37
CA THR A 428 -9.92 8.03 -4.13
C THR A 428 -10.16 6.53 -4.27
N PHE A 429 -10.45 5.82 -3.17
CA PHE A 429 -10.82 4.41 -3.25
C PHE A 429 -12.14 4.19 -3.97
N VAL A 430 -12.39 2.97 -4.42
CA VAL A 430 -13.67 2.53 -4.98
C VAL A 430 -14.18 1.38 -4.13
N VAL A 431 -15.18 1.64 -3.29
CA VAL A 431 -15.59 0.73 -2.22
C VAL A 431 -17.11 0.68 -2.11
N GLY A 432 -17.70 -0.50 -2.26
CA GLY A 432 -19.13 -0.73 -2.05
C GLY A 432 -19.78 -1.62 -3.10
N GLU A 433 -21.09 -1.78 -2.99
CA GLU A 433 -21.90 -2.47 -4.00
C GLU A 433 -22.01 -1.63 -5.27
N HIS A 434 -21.87 -2.26 -6.43
CA HIS A 434 -21.99 -1.58 -7.71
C HIS A 434 -23.47 -1.38 -8.08
N PRO A 435 -23.92 -0.14 -8.39
CA PRO A 435 -25.34 0.16 -8.56
C PRO A 435 -25.97 -0.52 -9.79
N ALA A 436 -25.17 -0.82 -10.83
CA ALA A 436 -25.68 -1.50 -12.03
C ALA A 436 -25.92 -3.00 -11.81
N THR A 437 -25.21 -3.63 -10.87
CA THR A 437 -25.19 -5.10 -10.73
C THR A 437 -25.23 -5.48 -9.25
N PRO A 438 -26.44 -5.57 -8.66
CA PRO A 438 -26.59 -6.00 -7.28
C PRO A 438 -25.95 -7.36 -7.02
N GLY A 439 -25.25 -7.48 -5.89
CA GLY A 439 -24.41 -8.62 -5.53
C GLY A 439 -22.95 -8.54 -6.03
N VAL A 440 -22.58 -7.52 -6.81
CA VAL A 440 -21.17 -7.21 -7.12
C VAL A 440 -20.68 -6.09 -6.21
N PHE A 441 -19.66 -6.37 -5.42
CA PHE A 441 -18.97 -5.39 -4.59
C PHE A 441 -17.60 -5.08 -5.19
N VAL A 442 -17.13 -3.85 -5.02
CA VAL A 442 -15.82 -3.39 -5.51
C VAL A 442 -14.97 -2.97 -4.32
N VAL A 443 -13.71 -3.36 -4.33
CA VAL A 443 -12.64 -2.80 -3.48
C VAL A 443 -11.42 -2.53 -4.35
N ALA A 444 -11.34 -1.30 -4.86
CA ALA A 444 -10.30 -0.88 -5.79
C ALA A 444 -9.82 0.55 -5.49
N GLY A 445 -8.98 1.11 -6.37
CA GLY A 445 -8.46 2.47 -6.21
C GLY A 445 -7.43 2.62 -5.08
N GLY A 446 -6.74 1.53 -4.72
CA GLY A 446 -5.79 1.51 -3.59
C GLY A 446 -4.55 2.40 -3.78
N GLY A 447 -4.23 2.79 -5.02
CA GLY A 447 -3.06 3.61 -5.35
C GLY A 447 -1.78 3.12 -4.65
N GLY A 448 -0.98 4.05 -4.14
CA GLY A 448 0.24 3.76 -3.39
C GLY A 448 0.06 3.26 -1.96
N ILE A 449 -1.18 3.17 -1.45
CA ILE A 449 -1.47 2.86 -0.04
C ILE A 449 -2.30 1.58 0.14
N GLY A 450 -2.55 0.83 -0.92
CA GLY A 450 -3.41 -0.36 -0.89
C GLY A 450 -2.94 -1.48 0.04
N VAL A 451 -1.63 -1.64 0.24
CA VAL A 451 -1.09 -2.62 1.23
C VAL A 451 -1.52 -2.23 2.64
N ASN A 452 -1.36 -0.96 3.00
CA ASN A 452 -1.75 -0.44 4.31
C ASN A 452 -3.26 -0.45 4.53
N MET A 453 -4.05 -0.09 3.50
CA MET A 453 -5.49 0.12 3.64
C MET A 453 -6.32 -1.15 3.41
N GLY A 454 -5.74 -2.20 2.81
CA GLY A 454 -6.45 -3.45 2.52
C GLY A 454 -7.22 -4.07 3.69
N PRO A 455 -6.63 -4.19 4.90
CA PRO A 455 -7.34 -4.75 6.04
C PRO A 455 -8.61 -3.98 6.44
N VAL A 456 -8.53 -2.64 6.55
CA VAL A 456 -9.70 -1.82 6.94
C VAL A 456 -10.73 -1.69 5.83
N LEU A 457 -10.32 -1.57 4.57
CA LEU A 457 -11.24 -1.55 3.43
C LEU A 457 -11.95 -2.91 3.26
N GLY A 458 -11.23 -3.99 3.56
CA GLY A 458 -11.79 -5.33 3.64
C GLY A 458 -12.84 -5.46 4.73
N GLU A 459 -12.59 -4.91 5.93
CA GLU A 459 -13.59 -4.86 7.01
C GLU A 459 -14.86 -4.12 6.58
N ILE A 460 -14.71 -2.99 5.90
CA ILE A 460 -15.84 -2.18 5.39
C ILE A 460 -16.71 -2.99 4.42
N VAL A 461 -16.11 -3.61 3.40
CA VAL A 461 -16.90 -4.35 2.40
C VAL A 461 -17.48 -5.64 2.97
N ALA A 462 -16.75 -6.33 3.84
CA ALA A 462 -17.31 -7.48 4.55
C ALA A 462 -18.54 -7.08 5.38
N ASP A 463 -18.49 -5.95 6.08
CA ASP A 463 -19.63 -5.44 6.84
C ASP A 463 -20.81 -5.09 5.92
N GLN A 464 -20.57 -4.48 4.75
CA GLN A 464 -21.63 -4.20 3.78
C GLN A 464 -22.28 -5.48 3.24
N ILE A 465 -21.49 -6.52 2.93
CA ILE A 465 -21.99 -7.81 2.45
C ILE A 465 -22.82 -8.52 3.52
N LEU A 466 -22.35 -8.52 4.78
CA LEU A 466 -22.95 -9.29 5.86
C LEU A 466 -24.12 -8.58 6.54
N TYR A 467 -24.09 -7.25 6.62
CA TYR A 467 -25.02 -6.46 7.42
C TYR A 467 -25.71 -5.34 6.64
N GLY A 468 -25.40 -5.18 5.35
CA GLY A 468 -25.97 -4.14 4.48
C GLY A 468 -25.34 -2.75 4.63
N ALA A 469 -24.44 -2.55 5.60
CA ALA A 469 -23.74 -1.29 5.80
C ALA A 469 -22.43 -1.50 6.58
N SER A 470 -21.46 -0.60 6.38
CA SER A 470 -20.28 -0.48 7.25
C SER A 470 -20.73 -0.16 8.68
N ARG A 471 -20.23 -0.91 9.67
CA ARG A 471 -20.65 -0.70 11.07
C ARG A 471 -19.82 0.32 11.82
N ARG A 472 -18.61 0.62 11.32
CA ARG A 472 -17.60 1.40 12.05
C ARG A 472 -17.27 2.74 11.40
N PHE A 473 -17.31 2.80 10.08
CA PHE A 473 -16.94 3.98 9.31
C PHE A 473 -18.06 4.40 8.37
N GLN A 474 -18.28 5.70 8.25
CA GLN A 474 -19.11 6.25 7.18
C GLN A 474 -18.31 6.23 5.89
N ILE A 475 -18.89 5.68 4.83
CA ILE A 475 -18.22 5.60 3.53
C ILE A 475 -18.60 6.86 2.75
N PRO A 476 -17.62 7.70 2.36
CA PRO A 476 -17.92 8.88 1.56
C PRO A 476 -18.53 8.50 0.21
N ASP A 477 -19.48 9.30 -0.27
CA ASP A 477 -20.07 9.11 -1.61
C ASP A 477 -19.00 9.15 -2.73
N SER A 478 -17.89 9.85 -2.49
CA SER A 478 -16.74 9.88 -3.38
C SER A 478 -16.04 8.54 -3.54
N TRP A 479 -16.40 7.50 -2.77
CA TRP A 479 -15.88 6.14 -2.92
C TRP A 479 -16.86 5.21 -3.66
N ALA A 480 -18.10 5.65 -3.91
CA ALA A 480 -19.13 4.81 -4.52
C ALA A 480 -18.70 4.30 -5.92
N PRO A 481 -18.88 3.00 -6.24
CA PRO A 481 -18.42 2.44 -7.51
C PRO A 481 -19.01 3.05 -8.78
N GLY A 482 -20.27 3.52 -8.75
CA GLY A 482 -20.96 4.06 -9.93
C GLY A 482 -20.83 5.58 -10.13
N ARG A 483 -19.82 6.22 -9.56
CA ARG A 483 -19.62 7.68 -9.60
C ARG A 483 -19.01 8.21 -10.89
#